data_AF-A0A920LQB8-F1
#
_entry.id   AF-A0A920LQB8-F1
#
_cell.length_a   1.000
_cell.length_b   1.000
_cell.length_c   1.000
_cell.angle_alpha   90.00
_cell.angle_beta   90.00
_cell.angle_gamma   90.00
#
_symmetry.space_group_name_H-M   'P 1'
#
loop_
_entity.id
_entity.type
_entity.pdbx_description
1 polymer ?
#
loop_
_entity_poly.entity_id
_entity_poly.type
_entity_poly.pdbx_seq_one_letter_code
_entity_poly.pdbx_strand_id
1 'polypeptide(L)'
;MNGFGVPAREWALVGRQGQEIYAEPRGTDAGYHWPQYAAHRGQFHMALYQRFRELAGDASIRLGACATAYRTLDDGRVAVTLDTGDGPDEVTAAC
;
A
#
# COMPACT_ATOMS: atom_id res chain seq x y z
N MET A 1 -6.68 12.34 -5.72
CA MET A 1 -6.04 12.08 -4.40
C MET A 1 -6.55 12.97 -3.27
N ASN A 2 -7.32 14.04 -3.56
CA ASN A 2 -7.82 15.00 -2.56
C ASN A 2 -8.75 14.43 -1.46
N GLY A 3 -9.17 13.17 -1.55
CA GLY A 3 -10.00 12.52 -0.52
C GLY A 3 -9.22 11.92 0.66
N PHE A 4 -7.92 11.68 0.50
CA PHE A 4 -7.10 10.98 1.50
C PHE A 4 -5.66 11.46 1.59
N GLY A 5 -5.28 12.50 0.84
CA GLY A 5 -3.96 13.12 0.93
C GLY A 5 -3.92 14.54 0.36
N VAL A 6 -2.92 15.29 0.80
CA VAL A 6 -2.64 16.67 0.37
C VAL A 6 -1.23 16.72 -0.27
N PRO A 7 -1.04 17.40 -1.41
CA PRO A 7 0.28 17.53 -2.02
C PRO A 7 1.19 18.34 -1.09
N ALA A 8 2.34 17.77 -0.76
CA ALA A 8 3.39 18.43 0.00
C ALA A 8 4.11 19.41 -0.92
N ARG A 9 4.23 20.67 -0.47
CA ARG A 9 4.98 21.72 -1.16
C ARG A 9 6.43 21.75 -0.74
N GLU A 10 6.69 21.52 0.54
CA GLU A 10 8.01 21.63 1.11
C GLU A 10 8.18 20.77 2.36
N TRP A 11 9.44 20.58 2.74
CA TRP A 11 9.82 20.24 4.10
C TRP A 11 10.62 21.42 4.66
N ALA A 12 10.22 21.94 5.82
CA ALA A 12 10.83 23.11 6.43
C ALA A 12 11.34 22.80 7.84
N LEU A 13 12.57 23.24 8.12
CA LEU A 13 13.14 23.32 9.45
C LEU A 13 12.96 24.74 9.96
N VAL A 14 12.18 24.89 11.03
CA VAL A 14 11.89 26.18 11.67
C VAL A 14 12.52 26.28 13.06
N GLY A 15 13.03 27.45 13.38
CA GLY A 15 13.51 27.78 14.71
C GLY A 15 12.38 27.86 15.73
N ARG A 16 12.73 27.91 17.02
CA ARG A 16 11.75 27.87 18.13
C ARG A 16 10.72 29.00 18.12
N GLN A 17 11.01 30.10 17.43
CA GLN A 17 10.13 31.27 17.28
C GLN A 17 9.41 31.29 15.92
N GLY A 18 9.48 30.21 15.13
CA GLY A 18 8.85 30.12 13.82
C GLY A 18 9.68 30.69 12.65
N GLN A 19 10.88 31.19 12.93
CA GLN A 19 11.79 31.68 11.88
C GLN A 19 12.22 30.51 10.98
N GLU A 20 12.20 30.67 9.67
CA GLU A 20 12.73 29.67 8.74
C GLU A 20 14.26 29.55 8.89
N ILE A 21 14.76 28.32 9.02
CA ILE A 21 16.21 28.03 9.00
C ILE A 21 16.59 27.47 7.63
N TYR A 22 15.77 26.56 7.11
CA TYR A 22 15.96 25.91 5.82
C TYR A 22 14.63 25.32 5.34
N ALA A 23 14.34 25.45 4.05
CA ALA A 23 13.22 24.81 3.41
C ALA A 23 13.66 24.17 2.09
N GLU A 24 13.11 23.00 1.78
CA GLU A 24 13.32 22.34 0.50
C GLU A 24 11.99 21.99 -0.16
N PRO A 25 11.83 22.25 -1.47
CA PRO A 25 10.59 21.96 -2.17
C PRO A 25 10.36 20.45 -2.26
N ARG A 26 9.09 20.05 -2.48
CA ARG A 26 8.65 18.66 -2.62
C ARG A 26 7.79 18.47 -3.86
N GLY A 27 7.68 17.23 -4.30
CA GLY A 27 6.84 16.86 -5.44
C GLY A 27 7.19 17.64 -6.70
N THR A 28 6.16 18.19 -7.35
CA THR A 28 6.31 18.95 -8.60
C THR A 28 7.15 20.21 -8.43
N ASP A 29 7.11 20.84 -7.26
CA ASP A 29 7.85 22.07 -6.98
C ASP A 29 9.36 21.79 -6.86
N ALA A 30 9.74 20.53 -6.59
CA ALA A 30 11.12 20.06 -6.61
C ALA A 30 11.58 19.55 -7.99
N GLY A 31 10.74 19.66 -9.02
CA GLY A 31 11.06 19.22 -10.39
C GLY A 31 10.71 17.77 -10.71
N TYR A 32 10.01 17.04 -9.82
CA TYR A 32 9.53 15.69 -10.14
C TYR A 32 8.30 15.73 -11.06
N HIS A 33 8.14 14.70 -11.89
CA HIS A 33 6.97 14.57 -12.78
C HIS A 33 5.64 14.38 -12.03
N TRP A 34 5.67 13.95 -10.77
CA TRP A 34 4.49 13.64 -9.98
C TRP A 34 4.51 14.36 -8.62
N PRO A 35 3.35 14.78 -8.11
CA PRO A 35 3.25 15.37 -6.78
C PRO A 35 3.59 14.35 -5.70
N GLN A 36 4.22 14.82 -4.63
CA GLN A 36 4.40 14.07 -3.40
C GLN A 36 3.21 14.34 -2.48
N TYR A 37 2.54 13.30 -1.97
CA TYR A 37 1.39 13.46 -1.08
C TYR A 37 1.72 13.06 0.36
N ALA A 38 1.29 13.89 1.31
CA ALA A 38 1.08 13.45 2.69
C ALA A 38 -0.33 12.85 2.77
N ALA A 39 -0.42 11.55 3.04
CA ALA A 39 -1.68 10.81 2.98
C ALA A 39 -2.04 10.13 4.31
N HIS A 40 -3.34 10.07 4.61
CA HIS A 40 -3.85 9.27 5.70
C HIS A 40 -3.73 7.78 5.34
N ARG A 41 -2.87 7.04 6.04
CA ARG A 41 -2.58 5.62 5.75
C ARG A 41 -3.83 4.76 5.54
N GLY A 42 -4.79 4.81 6.49
CA GLY A 42 -6.01 4.00 6.43
C GLY A 42 -6.88 4.30 5.21
N GLN A 43 -7.24 5.57 4.99
CA GLN A 43 -8.01 5.99 3.82
C GLN A 43 -7.30 5.67 2.50
N PHE A 44 -5.99 5.84 2.42
CA PHE A 44 -5.23 5.45 1.23
C PHE A 44 -5.30 3.93 0.98
N HIS A 45 -5.11 3.11 2.02
CA HIS A 45 -5.26 1.67 1.91
C HIS A 45 -6.68 1.28 1.47
N MET A 46 -7.71 1.98 1.94
CA MET A 46 -9.09 1.72 1.54
C MET A 46 -9.37 2.12 0.10
N ALA A 47 -8.78 3.20 -0.40
CA ALA A 47 -8.86 3.55 -1.81
C ALA A 47 -8.19 2.49 -2.70
N LEU A 48 -7.03 1.95 -2.30
CA LEU A 48 -6.36 0.85 -3.01
C LEU A 48 -7.20 -0.43 -2.99
N TYR A 49 -7.74 -0.79 -1.82
CA TYR A 49 -8.63 -1.95 -1.66
C TYR A 49 -9.87 -1.85 -2.56
N GLN A 50 -10.55 -0.70 -2.55
CA GLN A 50 -11.72 -0.46 -3.40
C GLN A 50 -11.34 -0.55 -4.88
N ARG A 51 -10.25 0.09 -5.28
CA ARG A 51 -9.82 0.07 -6.68
C ARG A 51 -9.44 -1.33 -7.15
N PHE A 52 -8.78 -2.12 -6.31
CA PHE A 52 -8.44 -3.51 -6.64
C PHE A 52 -9.70 -4.37 -6.76
N ARG A 53 -10.68 -4.21 -5.86
CA ARG A 53 -11.99 -4.90 -5.95
C ARG A 53 -12.72 -4.60 -7.24
N GLU A 54 -12.75 -3.33 -7.67
CA GLU A 54 -13.37 -2.93 -8.93
C GLU A 54 -12.73 -3.59 -10.15
N LEU A 55 -11.42 -3.85 -10.09
CA LEU A 55 -10.64 -4.38 -11.22
C LEU A 55 -10.61 -5.91 -11.24
N ALA A 56 -10.41 -6.55 -10.09
CA ALA A 56 -10.18 -7.99 -9.97
C ALA A 56 -11.41 -8.76 -9.45
N GLY A 57 -12.38 -8.06 -8.85
CA GLY A 57 -13.54 -8.65 -8.19
C GLY A 57 -13.26 -9.09 -6.76
N ASP A 58 -14.34 -9.30 -6.01
CA ASP A 58 -14.27 -9.61 -4.57
C ASP A 58 -13.65 -10.98 -4.29
N ALA A 59 -13.80 -11.94 -5.21
CA ALA A 59 -13.24 -13.28 -5.09
C ALA A 59 -11.70 -13.29 -5.07
N SER A 60 -11.05 -12.23 -5.55
CA SER A 60 -9.59 -12.10 -5.54
C SER A 60 -9.02 -11.63 -4.19
N ILE A 61 -9.86 -11.37 -3.19
CA ILE A 61 -9.42 -10.94 -1.85
C ILE A 61 -9.83 -11.96 -0.80
N ARG A 62 -8.83 -12.55 -0.13
CA ARG A 62 -9.03 -13.43 1.02
C ARG A 62 -8.51 -12.73 2.28
N LEU A 63 -9.44 -12.27 3.11
CA LEU A 63 -9.12 -11.70 4.43
C LEU A 63 -9.06 -12.80 5.49
N GLY A 64 -8.43 -12.52 6.63
CA GLY A 64 -8.33 -13.50 7.72
C GLY A 64 -7.50 -14.74 7.38
N ALA A 65 -6.60 -14.63 6.39
CA ALA A 65 -5.72 -15.71 5.96
C ALA A 65 -4.25 -15.27 6.15
N CYS A 66 -3.54 -15.93 7.05
CA CYS A 66 -2.13 -15.69 7.33
C CYS A 66 -1.28 -16.72 6.57
N ALA A 67 -0.43 -16.30 5.64
CA ALA A 67 0.48 -17.22 4.97
C ALA A 67 1.60 -17.66 5.93
N THR A 68 1.68 -18.96 6.21
CA THR A 68 2.59 -19.54 7.21
C THR A 68 3.68 -20.42 6.60
N ALA A 69 3.44 -21.00 5.43
CA ALA A 69 4.43 -21.81 4.70
C ALA A 69 4.18 -21.76 3.19
N TYR A 70 5.19 -22.14 2.42
CA TYR A 70 5.06 -22.38 0.98
C TYR A 70 5.97 -23.52 0.54
N ARG A 71 5.62 -24.17 -0.58
CA ARG A 71 6.45 -25.16 -1.25
C ARG A 71 6.31 -25.05 -2.77
N THR A 72 7.40 -25.31 -3.47
CA THR A 72 7.40 -25.45 -4.93
C THR A 72 7.06 -26.90 -5.28
N LEU A 73 6.13 -27.08 -6.19
CA LEU A 73 5.70 -28.38 -6.70
C LEU A 73 6.61 -28.82 -7.86
N ASP A 74 6.61 -30.12 -8.17
CA ASP A 74 7.45 -30.69 -9.24
C ASP A 74 7.13 -30.11 -10.64
N ASP A 75 5.91 -29.62 -10.84
CA ASP A 75 5.46 -28.95 -12.07
C ASP A 75 5.82 -27.45 -12.13
N GLY A 76 6.54 -26.93 -11.12
CA GLY A 76 6.98 -25.55 -11.03
C GLY A 76 5.97 -24.59 -10.40
N ARG A 77 4.76 -25.03 -10.06
CA ARG A 77 3.77 -24.19 -9.33
C ARG A 77 4.14 -24.03 -7.86
N VAL A 78 3.55 -23.04 -7.20
CA VAL A 78 3.73 -22.78 -5.76
C VAL A 78 2.42 -23.08 -5.03
N ALA A 79 2.52 -23.91 -3.99
CA ALA A 79 1.49 -24.11 -2.99
C ALA A 79 1.83 -23.29 -1.73
N VAL A 80 0.84 -22.59 -1.17
CA VAL A 80 0.96 -21.77 0.04
C VAL A 80 0.02 -22.31 1.10
N THR A 81 0.53 -22.52 2.30
CA THR A 81 -0.27 -22.84 3.49
C THR A 81 -0.75 -21.55 4.15
N LEU A 82 -2.04 -21.46 4.37
CA LEU A 82 -2.72 -20.35 5.01
C LEU A 82 -3.28 -20.83 6.35
N ASP A 83 -2.99 -20.11 7.43
CA ASP A 83 -3.73 -20.22 8.68
C ASP A 83 -4.94 -19.30 8.62
N THR A 84 -6.14 -19.88 8.77
CA THR A 84 -7.42 -19.17 8.65
C THR A 84 -8.29 -19.40 9.88
N GLY A 85 -9.37 -18.63 10.03
CA GLY A 85 -10.33 -18.83 11.11
C GLY A 85 -10.98 -20.21 11.14
N ASP A 86 -11.05 -20.89 10.00
CA ASP A 86 -11.63 -22.23 9.84
C ASP A 86 -10.58 -23.36 9.96
N GLY A 87 -9.33 -23.00 10.26
CA GLY A 87 -8.17 -23.89 10.30
C GLY A 87 -7.23 -23.72 9.11
N PRO A 88 -6.18 -24.56 9.03
CA PRO A 88 -5.21 -24.50 7.93
C PRO A 88 -5.84 -24.83 6.57
N ASP A 89 -5.52 -24.02 5.55
CA ASP A 89 -5.88 -24.21 4.14
C ASP A 89 -4.62 -24.26 3.26
N GLU A 90 -4.64 -24.98 2.14
CA GLU A 90 -3.55 -25.00 1.15
C GLU A 90 -4.06 -24.51 -0.21
N VAL A 91 -3.42 -23.48 -0.74
CA VAL A 91 -3.79 -22.88 -2.03
C VAL A 91 -2.64 -23.02 -3.00
N THR A 92 -2.91 -23.53 -4.19
CA THR A 92 -1.94 -23.56 -5.29
C THR A 92 -2.31 -22.46 -6.29
N ALA A 93 -1.33 -21.68 -6.73
CA ALA A 93 -1.56 -20.69 -7.78
C ALA A 93 -2.11 -21.40 -9.05
N ALA A 94 -3.22 -20.89 -9.58
CA ALA A 94 -3.69 -21.27 -10.91
C ALA A 94 -2.84 -20.55 -11.95
N CYS A 95 -2.35 -21.28 -12.96
CA CYS A 95 -1.71 -20.71 -14.13
C CYS A 95 -2.71 -19.91 -14.97
#